data_AF-A0A949TUQ4-F1
#
_entry.id   AF-A0A949TUQ4-F1
#
_cell.length_a   1.000
_cell.length_b   1.000
_cell.length_c   1.000
_cell.angle_alpha   90.00
_cell.angle_beta   90.00
_cell.angle_gamma   90.00
#
_symmetry.space_group_name_H-M   'P 1'
#
loop_
_entity.id
_entity.type
_entity.pdbx_description
1 polymer ?
#
loop_
_entity_poly.entity_id
_entity_poly.type
_entity_poly.pdbx_seq_one_letter_code
_entity_poly.pdbx_strand_id
1 'polypeptide(L)'
;MNLIYLKGILEHLNKSHLSDISDINVTSILLTHSISGVITYWLDERLTSDLKDMIFSLCTYHLRALKIDFTAEDVNQYIDEVLTSDYEELLK
;
A
#
# COMPACT_ATOMS: atom_id res chain seq x y z
N MET A 1 -7.21 -7.20 3.66
CA MET A 1 -7.10 -7.04 2.20
C MET A 1 -7.58 -8.31 1.51
N ASN A 2 -8.63 -8.27 0.69
CA ASN A 2 -9.07 -9.45 -0.06
C ASN A 2 -8.20 -9.59 -1.33
N LEU A 3 -7.62 -10.76 -1.57
CA LEU A 3 -6.74 -11.05 -2.72
C LEU A 3 -7.39 -10.68 -4.07
N ILE A 4 -8.71 -10.80 -4.12
CA ILE A 4 -9.54 -10.46 -5.29
C ILE A 4 -9.50 -8.95 -5.59
N TYR A 5 -9.50 -8.10 -4.56
CA TYR A 5 -9.54 -6.65 -4.71
C TYR A 5 -8.20 -6.10 -5.21
N LEU A 6 -7.09 -6.57 -4.62
CA LEU A 6 -5.74 -6.18 -5.02
C LEU A 6 -5.42 -6.64 -6.45
N LYS A 7 -5.84 -7.86 -6.82
CA LYS A 7 -5.70 -8.36 -8.18
C LYS A 7 -6.38 -7.45 -9.20
N GLY A 8 -7.62 -7.00 -8.94
CA GLY A 8 -8.33 -6.08 -9.82
C GLY A 8 -7.61 -4.75 -10.03
N ILE A 9 -7.01 -4.19 -8.98
CA ILE A 9 -6.20 -2.96 -9.06
C ILE A 9 -4.96 -3.19 -9.94
N LEU A 10 -4.24 -4.30 -9.73
CA LEU A 10 -3.05 -4.63 -10.53
C LEU A 10 -3.40 -4.89 -12.00
N GLU A 11 -4.54 -5.54 -12.29
CA GLU A 11 -5.05 -5.71 -13.66
C GLU A 11 -5.37 -4.37 -14.33
N HIS A 12 -5.96 -3.44 -13.58
CA HIS A 12 -6.22 -2.09 -14.08
C HIS A 12 -4.92 -1.33 -14.37
N LEU A 13 -3.94 -1.37 -13.45
CA LEU A 13 -2.63 -0.73 -13.61
C LEU A 13 -1.86 -1.28 -14.82
N ASN A 14 -1.85 -2.61 -14.99
CA ASN A 14 -1.19 -3.28 -16.12
C ASN A 14 -1.79 -2.86 -17.48
N LYS A 15 -3.10 -2.57 -17.51
CA LYS A 15 -3.81 -2.15 -18.73
C LYS A 15 -3.71 -0.64 -18.99
N SER A 16 -3.86 0.18 -17.95
CA SER A 16 -4.05 1.64 -18.08
C SER A 16 -2.74 2.42 -18.00
N HIS A 17 -1.72 1.90 -17.32
CA HIS A 17 -0.51 2.67 -16.97
C HIS A 17 0.79 2.08 -17.55
N LEU A 18 0.70 1.12 -18.49
CA LEU A 18 1.86 0.45 -19.10
C LEU A 18 2.86 -0.12 -18.07
N SER A 19 2.38 -0.43 -16.86
CA SER A 19 3.16 -1.14 -15.87
C SER A 19 3.38 -2.55 -16.39
N ASP A 20 4.63 -2.95 -16.67
CA ASP A 20 4.95 -4.29 -17.18
C ASP A 20 4.93 -5.30 -16.04
N ILE A 21 3.73 -5.62 -15.53
CA ILE A 21 3.54 -6.55 -14.42
C ILE A 21 3.60 -7.98 -14.98
N SER A 22 4.74 -8.64 -14.80
CA SER A 22 5.04 -9.95 -15.40
C SER A 22 4.03 -11.04 -15.05
N ASP A 23 3.59 -11.11 -13.79
CA ASP A 23 2.54 -12.01 -13.33
C ASP A 23 1.73 -11.34 -12.21
N ILE A 24 0.49 -11.00 -12.55
CA ILE A 24 -0.44 -10.33 -11.64
C ILE A 24 -0.80 -11.21 -10.44
N ASN A 25 -0.93 -12.52 -10.61
CA ASN A 25 -1.27 -13.41 -9.49
C ASN A 25 -0.12 -13.48 -8.50
N VAL A 26 1.10 -13.71 -8.98
CA VAL A 26 2.30 -13.73 -8.15
C VAL A 26 2.51 -12.39 -7.45
N THR A 27 2.37 -11.28 -8.18
CA THR A 27 2.50 -9.92 -7.64
C THR A 27 1.46 -9.64 -6.56
N SER A 28 0.20 -10.07 -6.76
CA SER A 28 -0.88 -9.88 -5.79
C SER A 28 -0.61 -10.64 -4.48
N ILE A 29 -0.06 -11.85 -4.57
CA ILE A 29 0.31 -12.66 -3.40
C ILE A 29 1.47 -11.99 -2.66
N LEU A 30 2.54 -11.62 -3.38
CA LEU A 30 3.72 -10.98 -2.79
C LEU A 30 3.38 -9.66 -2.10
N LEU A 31 2.57 -8.79 -2.73
CA LEU A 31 2.13 -7.55 -2.09
C LEU A 31 1.32 -7.84 -0.82
N THR A 32 0.38 -8.78 -0.89
CA THR A 32 -0.47 -9.12 0.26
C THR A 32 0.37 -9.59 1.44
N HIS A 33 1.32 -10.51 1.19
CA HIS A 33 2.22 -10.99 2.23
C HIS A 33 3.16 -9.90 2.77
N SER A 34 3.62 -8.99 1.92
CA SER A 34 4.49 -7.87 2.35
C SER A 34 3.74 -6.92 3.27
N ILE A 35 2.51 -6.54 2.91
CA ILE A 35 1.64 -5.68 3.72
C ILE A 35 1.28 -6.37 5.03
N SER A 36 0.85 -7.63 4.99
CA SER A 36 0.53 -8.40 6.19
C SER A 36 1.75 -8.56 7.10
N GLY A 37 2.93 -8.84 6.54
CA GLY A 37 4.16 -8.96 7.31
C GLY A 37 4.50 -7.68 8.07
N VAL A 38 4.47 -6.52 7.39
CA VAL A 38 4.74 -5.22 8.02
C VAL A 38 3.73 -4.92 9.13
N ILE A 39 2.43 -5.15 8.90
CA ILE A 39 1.39 -4.93 9.92
C ILE A 39 1.60 -5.88 11.12
N THR A 40 1.83 -7.16 10.88
CA THR A 40 2.02 -8.16 11.94
C THR A 40 3.26 -7.86 12.78
N TYR A 41 4.38 -7.48 12.17
CA TYR A 41 5.59 -7.16 12.91
C TYR A 41 5.49 -5.85 13.70
N TRP A 42 4.69 -4.91 13.22
CA TRP A 42 4.38 -3.69 13.96
C TRP A 42 3.46 -3.94 15.15
N LEU A 43 2.41 -4.75 14.98
CA LEU A 43 1.54 -5.16 16.09
C LEU A 43 2.25 -6.00 17.15
N ASP A 44 3.24 -6.81 16.76
CA ASP A 44 4.06 -7.62 17.67
C ASP A 44 5.22 -6.82 18.33
N GLU A 45 5.20 -5.48 18.22
CA GLU A 45 6.21 -4.55 18.74
C GLU A 45 7.66 -4.83 18.29
N ARG A 46 7.85 -5.73 17.31
CA ARG A 46 9.19 -6.04 16.74
C ARG A 46 9.71 -4.93 15.84
N LEU A 47 8.81 -4.06 15.37
CA LEU A 47 9.14 -2.82 14.71
C LEU A 47 8.80 -1.67 15.66
N THR A 48 9.82 -0.92 16.08
CA THR A 48 9.66 0.29 16.90
C THR A 48 9.36 1.54 16.05
N SER A 49 9.27 1.38 14.73
CA SER A 49 8.98 2.45 13.80
C SER A 49 7.54 2.92 13.91
N ASP A 50 7.30 4.21 13.70
CA ASP A 50 5.97 4.76 13.63
C ASP A 50 5.16 4.13 12.49
N LEU A 51 3.87 3.87 12.71
CA LEU A 51 2.99 3.25 11.71
C LEU A 51 2.96 4.08 10.42
N LYS A 52 2.93 5.41 10.53
CA LYS A 52 2.91 6.33 9.41
C LYS A 52 4.18 6.21 8.58
N ASP A 53 5.34 6.10 9.23
CA ASP A 53 6.64 5.93 8.55
C ASP A 53 6.70 4.62 7.76
N MET A 54 6.12 3.55 8.30
CA MET A 54 6.03 2.27 7.60
C MET A 54 5.09 2.33 6.39
N ILE A 55 3.90 2.93 6.56
CA ILE A 55 2.94 3.11 5.47
C ILE A 55 3.57 3.96 4.36
N PHE A 56 4.24 5.06 4.74
CA PHE A 56 4.96 5.93 3.80
C PHE A 56 6.02 5.15 3.02
N SER A 57 6.82 4.32 3.70
CA SER A 57 7.84 3.48 3.05
C SER A 57 7.23 2.50 2.05
N LEU A 58 6.11 1.86 2.41
CA LEU A 58 5.36 0.96 1.55
C LEU A 58 4.79 1.67 0.31
N CYS A 59 4.11 2.81 0.51
CA CYS A 59 3.53 3.61 -0.55
C CYS A 59 4.60 4.09 -1.53
N THR A 60 5.67 4.70 -1.04
CA THR A 60 6.75 5.23 -1.90
C THR A 60 7.50 4.13 -2.63
N TYR A 61 7.68 2.94 -2.03
CA TYR A 61 8.25 1.78 -2.72
C TYR A 61 7.38 1.37 -3.92
N HIS A 62 6.07 1.23 -3.72
CA HIS A 62 5.16 0.82 -4.79
C HIS A 62 5.00 1.89 -5.88
N LEU A 63 4.90 3.16 -5.51
CA LEU A 63 4.83 4.26 -6.49
C LEU A 63 6.08 4.30 -7.39
N ARG A 64 7.27 4.13 -6.79
CA ARG A 64 8.53 4.01 -7.56
C ARG A 64 8.53 2.79 -8.47
N ALA A 65 8.09 1.63 -7.97
CA ALA A 65 8.02 0.41 -8.77
C ALA A 65 7.09 0.56 -9.99
N LEU A 66 6.02 1.33 -9.83
CA LEU A 66 5.04 1.64 -10.89
C LEU A 66 5.45 2.84 -11.75
N LYS A 67 6.60 3.48 -11.49
CA LYS A 67 7.06 4.70 -12.18
C LYS A 67 6.03 5.84 -12.15
N ILE A 68 5.30 5.94 -11.05
CA ILE A 68 4.37 7.05 -10.80
C ILE A 68 5.15 8.17 -10.13
N ASP A 69 5.03 9.39 -10.65
CA ASP A 69 5.63 10.58 -10.04
C ASP A 69 4.87 10.98 -8.78
N PHE A 70 5.60 11.35 -7.72
CA PHE A 70 5.03 11.78 -6.44
C PHE A 70 5.97 12.71 -5.69
N THR A 71 5.43 13.53 -4.78
CA THR A 71 6.20 14.20 -3.73
C THR A 71 5.97 13.56 -2.37
N ALA A 72 6.89 13.79 -1.42
CA ALA A 72 6.71 13.29 -0.06
C ALA A 72 5.51 13.95 0.64
N GLU A 73 5.23 15.23 0.34
CA GLU A 73 4.03 15.93 0.83
C GLU A 73 2.76 15.21 0.38
N ASP A 74 2.63 14.90 -0.92
CA ASP A 74 1.41 14.28 -1.48
C ASP A 74 1.11 12.94 -0.80
N VAL A 75 2.15 12.12 -0.61
CA VAL A 75 2.00 10.80 0.01
C VAL A 75 1.63 10.95 1.49
N ASN A 76 2.27 11.86 2.22
CA ASN A 76 1.95 12.08 3.63
C ASN A 76 0.53 12.62 3.84
N GLN A 77 0.12 13.58 3.01
CA GLN A 77 -1.24 14.13 3.06
C GLN A 77 -2.27 13.03 2.83
N TYR A 78 -2.07 12.19 1.80
CA TYR A 78 -3.00 11.10 1.51
C TYR A 78 -3.08 10.08 2.65
N ILE A 79 -1.95 9.75 3.29
CA ILE A 79 -1.94 8.86 4.46
C ILE A 79 -2.74 9.47 5.61
N ASP A 80 -2.56 10.76 5.89
CA ASP A 80 -3.31 11.46 6.93
C ASP A 80 -4.82 11.50 6.66
N GLU A 81 -5.22 11.75 5.41
CA GLU A 81 -6.63 11.74 4.99
C GLU A 81 -7.28 10.37 5.22
N VAL A 82 -6.61 9.28 4.81
CA VAL A 82 -7.13 7.91 4.99
C VAL A 82 -7.24 7.55 6.47
N LEU A 83 -6.19 7.79 7.26
CA LEU A 83 -6.19 7.48 8.68
C LEU A 83 -7.26 8.26 9.45
N THR A 84 -7.49 9.52 9.07
CA THR A 84 -8.53 10.37 9.67
C THR A 84 -9.93 9.91 9.25
N SER A 85 -10.14 9.65 7.96
CA SER A 85 -11.43 9.19 7.41
C SER A 85 -11.85 7.86 8.01
N ASP A 86 -10.95 6.88 8.06
CA ASP A 86 -11.22 5.55 8.62
C ASP A 86 -11.54 5.65 10.12
N TYR A 87 -10.86 6.55 10.84
CA TYR A 87 -11.15 6.82 12.25
C TYR A 87 -12.55 7.42 12.46
N GLU A 88 -12.96 8.38 11.62
CA GLU A 88 -14.30 8.97 11.67
C GLU A 88 -15.40 7.98 11.31
N GLU A 89 -15.14 7.02 10.42
CA GLU A 89 -16.08 5.96 10.07
C GLU A 89 -16.27 4.95 11.21
N LEU A 90 -15.20 4.58 11.91
CA LEU A 90 -15.26 3.68 13.08
C LEU A 90 -16.01 4.27 14.29
N LEU A 91 -16.16 5.59 14.35
CA LEU A 91 -16.87 6.30 15.41
C LEU A 91 -18.39 6.47 15.16
N LYS A 92 -18.89 6.07 13.99
CA LYS A 92 -20.31 6.12 13.61
C LYS A 92 -20.99 4.75 13.76
#